data_AF-A0AAE1CFX7-F1
#
_entry.id   AF-A0AAE1CFX7-F1
#
_cell.length_a   1.000
_cell.length_b   1.000
_cell.length_c   1.000
_cell.angle_alpha   90.00
_cell.angle_beta   90.00
_cell.angle_gamma   90.00
#
_symmetry.space_group_name_H-M   'P 1'
#
loop_
_entity.id
_entity.type
_entity.pdbx_description
1 polymer ?
#
loop_
_entity_poly.entity_id
_entity_poly.type
_entity_poly.pdbx_seq_one_letter_code
_entity_poly.pdbx_strand_id
1 'polypeptide(L)'
;SSSNAEFAGKLDTLLQTTSTAAREITRFFQDAKIASERLQRQISLGNLTQIQSLGILRMTESRSKETHALLKKLADSQTASASNLEQSTNEISSHLVKLFPLKAYLEEWIRRIVDYCNEIIDMVQRNTHTLLSLHQMMVKLEAAVQRAGIDLPILELEDPFGIRVPLAFQFCNTWKGLCRMLDAMYIGKPGFDLVKDRQFFILHAQTHKIIAPGAWSDAVVPGDRLAMSIALSLPRTETRCPWCGALF
;
A
#
# COMPACT_ATOMS: atom_id res chain seq x y z
N SER A 1 -8.22 -148.95 17.43
CA SER A 1 -7.01 -148.18 17.80
C SER A 1 -6.85 -146.88 17.00
N SER A 2 -7.92 -146.13 16.68
CA SER A 2 -7.83 -144.89 15.86
C SER A 2 -8.31 -143.59 16.55
N SER A 3 -8.67 -143.60 17.83
CA SER A 3 -9.28 -142.43 18.52
C SER A 3 -8.28 -141.55 19.30
N ASN A 4 -7.13 -142.08 19.74
CA ASN A 4 -6.15 -141.33 20.55
C ASN A 4 -5.20 -140.44 19.72
N ALA A 5 -4.90 -140.82 18.47
CA ALA A 5 -4.06 -140.00 17.58
C ALA A 5 -4.79 -138.74 17.10
N GLU A 6 -6.11 -138.81 16.98
CA GLU A 6 -6.96 -137.70 16.55
C GLU A 6 -7.08 -136.60 17.64
N PHE A 7 -7.12 -137.00 18.92
CA PHE A 7 -7.17 -136.07 20.05
C PHE A 7 -5.84 -135.35 20.29
N ALA A 8 -4.71 -136.06 20.23
CA ALA A 8 -3.38 -135.46 20.36
C ALA A 8 -3.08 -134.47 19.22
N GLY A 9 -3.47 -134.79 17.98
CA GLY A 9 -3.39 -133.87 16.85
C GLY A 9 -4.27 -132.63 17.04
N LYS A 10 -5.50 -132.78 17.53
CA LYS A 10 -6.40 -131.65 17.84
C LYS A 10 -5.86 -130.74 18.97
N LEU A 11 -5.21 -131.31 20.00
CA LEU A 11 -4.62 -130.54 21.12
C LEU A 11 -3.37 -129.77 20.70
N ASP A 12 -2.48 -130.38 19.91
CA ASP A 12 -1.29 -129.70 19.37
C ASP A 12 -1.68 -128.58 18.39
N THR A 13 -2.69 -128.84 17.55
CA THR A 13 -3.29 -127.80 16.69
C THR A 13 -3.85 -126.66 17.54
N LEU A 14 -4.58 -126.96 18.63
CA LEU A 14 -5.13 -125.95 19.52
C LEU A 14 -4.02 -125.10 20.19
N LEU A 15 -2.95 -125.73 20.68
CA LEU A 15 -1.79 -125.07 21.30
C LEU A 15 -1.02 -124.19 20.30
N GLN A 16 -0.80 -124.67 19.07
CA GLN A 16 -0.19 -123.86 18.03
C GLN A 16 -1.09 -122.68 17.62
N THR A 17 -2.40 -122.91 17.55
CA THR A 17 -3.37 -121.85 17.21
C THR A 17 -3.43 -120.80 18.31
N THR A 18 -3.42 -121.19 19.60
CA THR A 18 -3.41 -120.25 20.73
C THR A 18 -2.07 -119.53 20.87
N SER A 19 -0.93 -120.20 20.67
CA SER A 19 0.39 -119.56 20.63
C SER A 19 0.50 -118.53 19.50
N THR A 20 -0.03 -118.88 18.33
CA THR A 20 -0.04 -117.97 17.17
C THR A 20 -0.99 -116.80 17.40
N ALA A 21 -2.20 -117.05 17.92
CA ALA A 21 -3.13 -116.00 18.32
C ALA A 21 -2.54 -115.06 19.38
N ALA A 22 -1.86 -115.60 20.42
CA ALA A 22 -1.22 -114.78 21.45
C ALA A 22 -0.09 -113.89 20.89
N ARG A 23 0.68 -114.41 19.93
CA ARG A 23 1.74 -113.66 19.25
C ARG A 23 1.18 -112.57 18.35
N GLU A 24 0.10 -112.88 17.62
CA GLU A 24 -0.63 -111.91 16.79
C GLU A 24 -1.28 -110.81 17.63
N ILE A 25 -1.89 -111.15 18.76
CA ILE A 25 -2.44 -110.20 19.73
C ILE A 25 -1.33 -109.28 20.27
N THR A 26 -0.18 -109.86 20.65
CA THR A 26 0.96 -109.08 21.17
C THR A 26 1.49 -108.11 20.10
N ARG A 27 1.63 -108.59 18.85
CA ARG A 27 2.05 -107.78 17.71
C ARG A 27 1.06 -106.65 17.43
N PHE A 28 -0.24 -106.95 17.46
CA PHE A 28 -1.30 -105.97 17.30
C PHE A 28 -1.24 -104.88 18.39
N PHE A 29 -1.02 -105.25 19.66
CA PHE A 29 -0.87 -104.27 20.74
C PHE A 29 0.38 -103.40 20.57
N GLN A 30 1.49 -103.95 20.09
CA GLN A 30 2.70 -103.16 19.79
C GLN A 30 2.49 -102.21 18.61
N ASP A 31 1.88 -102.68 17.53
CA ASP A 31 1.55 -101.87 16.36
C ASP A 31 0.56 -100.76 16.74
N ALA A 32 -0.45 -101.07 17.57
CA ALA A 32 -1.40 -100.10 18.10
C ALA A 32 -0.72 -99.04 18.99
N LYS A 33 0.27 -99.43 19.80
CA LYS A 33 1.05 -98.48 20.62
C LYS A 33 1.87 -97.53 19.76
N ILE A 34 2.59 -98.05 18.76
CA ILE A 34 3.38 -97.24 17.82
C ILE A 34 2.47 -96.29 17.04
N ALA A 35 1.32 -96.77 16.58
CA ALA A 35 0.32 -95.95 15.89
C ALA A 35 -0.23 -94.84 16.80
N SER A 36 -0.51 -95.14 18.07
CA SER A 36 -0.96 -94.17 19.08
C SER A 36 0.08 -93.09 19.35
N GLU A 37 1.35 -93.46 19.56
CA GLU A 37 2.44 -92.50 19.76
C GLU A 37 2.65 -91.59 18.53
N ARG A 38 2.50 -92.16 17.31
CA ARG A 38 2.57 -91.40 16.07
C ARG A 38 1.40 -90.41 15.93
N LEU A 39 0.19 -90.84 16.28
CA LEU A 39 -1.00 -89.98 16.34
C LEU A 39 -0.80 -88.85 17.35
N GLN A 40 -0.29 -89.15 18.55
CA GLN A 40 0.01 -88.15 19.59
C GLN A 40 1.00 -87.09 19.10
N ARG A 41 2.06 -87.51 18.38
CA ARG A 41 3.03 -86.58 17.76
C ARG A 41 2.40 -85.75 16.65
N GLN A 42 1.57 -86.35 15.79
CA GLN A 42 0.89 -85.59 14.74
C GLN A 42 -0.12 -84.57 15.30
N ILE A 43 -0.85 -84.93 16.36
CA ILE A 43 -1.79 -84.02 17.03
C ILE A 43 -1.04 -82.84 17.66
N SER A 44 0.08 -83.10 18.36
CA SER A 44 0.87 -82.03 18.97
C SER A 44 1.50 -81.10 17.93
N LEU A 45 2.04 -81.64 16.83
CA LEU A 45 2.53 -80.85 15.70
C LEU A 45 1.41 -80.03 15.03
N GLY A 46 0.24 -80.63 14.83
CA GLY A 46 -0.96 -79.97 14.30
C GLY A 46 -1.42 -78.79 15.17
N ASN A 47 -1.46 -78.99 16.49
CA ASN A 47 -1.82 -77.92 17.43
C ASN A 47 -0.79 -76.79 17.43
N LEU A 48 0.50 -77.11 17.39
CA LEU A 48 1.56 -76.10 17.38
C LEU A 48 1.49 -75.23 16.11
N THR A 49 1.32 -75.86 14.95
CA THR A 49 1.16 -75.18 13.66
C THR A 49 -0.12 -74.36 13.58
N GLN A 50 -1.21 -74.83 14.16
CA GLN A 50 -2.47 -74.08 14.24
C GLN A 50 -2.35 -72.84 15.15
N ILE A 51 -1.68 -72.95 16.30
CA ILE A 51 -1.43 -71.80 17.18
C ILE A 51 -0.57 -70.75 16.46
N GLN A 52 0.47 -71.20 15.75
CA GLN A 52 1.35 -70.31 15.01
C GLN A 52 0.62 -69.59 13.86
N SER A 53 -0.22 -70.29 13.10
CA SER A 53 -0.99 -69.69 12.01
C SER A 53 -2.05 -68.69 12.50
N LEU A 54 -2.73 -68.99 13.60
CA LEU A 54 -3.65 -68.05 14.25
C LEU A 54 -2.93 -66.79 14.76
N GLY A 55 -1.70 -66.94 15.27
CA GLY A 55 -0.85 -65.81 15.67
C GLY A 55 -0.51 -64.90 14.49
N ILE A 56 -0.09 -65.48 13.36
CA ILE A 56 0.21 -64.72 12.13
C ILE A 56 -1.04 -64.00 11.62
N LEU A 57 -2.20 -64.68 11.57
CA LEU A 57 -3.45 -64.07 11.11
C LEU A 57 -3.84 -62.83 11.94
N ARG A 58 -3.81 -62.93 13.27
CA ARG A 58 -4.10 -61.78 14.15
C ARG A 58 -3.14 -60.61 13.93
N MET A 59 -1.86 -60.91 13.79
CA MET A 59 -0.85 -59.89 13.50
C MET A 59 -1.10 -59.21 12.15
N THR A 60 -1.44 -59.98 11.11
CA THR A 60 -1.78 -59.43 9.79
C THR A 60 -3.06 -58.61 9.81
N GLU A 61 -4.07 -59.02 10.58
CA GLU A 61 -5.32 -58.27 10.73
C GLU A 61 -5.08 -56.94 11.46
N SER A 62 -4.31 -56.96 12.56
CA SER A 62 -3.94 -55.73 13.29
C SER A 62 -3.16 -54.77 12.39
N ARG A 63 -2.17 -55.28 11.66
CA ARG A 63 -1.36 -54.49 10.75
C ARG A 63 -2.18 -53.93 9.59
N SER A 64 -3.13 -54.70 9.07
CA SER A 64 -4.09 -54.25 8.05
C SER A 64 -4.94 -53.08 8.54
N LYS A 65 -5.50 -53.17 9.75
CA LYS A 65 -6.26 -52.08 10.39
C LYS A 65 -5.41 -50.81 10.56
N GLU A 66 -4.18 -50.97 11.02
CA GLU A 66 -3.25 -49.84 11.17
C GLU A 66 -2.89 -49.21 9.83
N THR A 67 -2.60 -50.01 8.79
CA THR A 67 -2.34 -49.48 7.44
C THR A 67 -3.55 -48.77 6.84
N HIS A 68 -4.76 -49.27 7.06
CA HIS A 68 -5.99 -48.58 6.62
C HIS A 68 -6.20 -47.25 7.35
N ALA A 69 -5.92 -47.20 8.66
CA ALA A 69 -5.99 -45.95 9.41
C ALA A 69 -4.97 -44.92 8.92
N LEU A 70 -3.75 -45.34 8.59
CA LEU A 70 -2.73 -44.48 8.01
C LEU A 70 -3.12 -43.99 6.60
N LEU A 71 -3.62 -44.87 5.74
CA LEU A 71 -4.10 -44.49 4.40
C LEU A 71 -5.25 -43.49 4.47
N LYS A 72 -6.16 -43.66 5.43
CA LYS A 72 -7.25 -42.70 5.64
C LYS A 72 -6.72 -41.33 6.07
N LYS A 73 -5.81 -41.29 7.05
CA LYS A 73 -5.16 -40.03 7.47
C LYS A 73 -4.41 -39.35 6.32
N LEU A 74 -3.74 -40.14 5.47
CA LEU A 74 -3.04 -39.62 4.31
C LEU A 74 -4.01 -39.00 3.30
N ALA A 75 -5.12 -39.70 3.01
CA ALA A 75 -6.16 -39.21 2.13
C ALA A 75 -6.80 -37.91 2.67
N ASP A 76 -7.14 -37.87 3.96
CA ASP A 76 -7.72 -36.69 4.62
C ASP A 76 -6.73 -35.49 4.62
N SER A 77 -5.43 -35.76 4.83
CA SER A 77 -4.40 -34.74 4.74
C SER A 77 -4.22 -34.22 3.32
N GLN A 78 -4.36 -35.09 2.31
CA GLN A 78 -4.19 -34.73 0.92
C GLN A 78 -5.39 -33.91 0.39
N THR A 79 -6.62 -34.25 0.80
CA THR A 79 -7.81 -33.46 0.47
C THR A 79 -7.75 -32.07 1.11
N ALA A 80 -7.35 -31.98 2.39
CA ALA A 80 -7.14 -30.70 3.06
C ALA A 80 -6.03 -29.86 2.40
N SER A 81 -4.95 -30.49 1.96
CA SER A 81 -3.86 -29.79 1.25
C SER A 81 -4.33 -29.27 -0.11
N ALA A 82 -5.12 -30.07 -0.85
CA ALA A 82 -5.68 -29.67 -2.14
C ALA A 82 -6.65 -28.49 -1.99
N SER A 83 -7.54 -28.50 -0.99
CA SER A 83 -8.47 -27.39 -0.76
C SER A 83 -7.74 -26.11 -0.36
N ASN A 84 -6.68 -26.20 0.45
CA ASN A 84 -5.86 -25.04 0.82
C ASN A 84 -5.14 -24.43 -0.39
N LEU A 85 -4.63 -25.28 -1.28
CA LEU A 85 -4.02 -24.86 -2.55
C LEU A 85 -5.03 -24.16 -3.46
N GLU A 86 -6.23 -24.72 -3.58
CA GLU A 86 -7.31 -24.12 -4.38
C GLU A 86 -7.73 -22.75 -3.83
N GLN A 87 -7.92 -22.65 -2.51
CA GLN A 87 -8.24 -21.38 -1.86
C GLN A 87 -7.14 -20.34 -2.10
N SER A 88 -5.87 -20.70 -1.88
CA SER A 88 -4.74 -19.78 -2.06
C SER A 88 -4.63 -19.32 -3.53
N THR A 89 -4.88 -20.21 -4.48
CA THR A 89 -4.87 -19.87 -5.92
C THR A 89 -5.99 -18.88 -6.28
N ASN A 90 -7.18 -19.06 -5.70
CA ASN A 90 -8.31 -18.15 -5.90
C ASN A 90 -8.07 -16.78 -5.27
N GLU A 91 -7.46 -16.72 -4.08
CA GLU A 91 -7.07 -15.47 -3.42
C GLU A 91 -6.04 -14.69 -4.25
N ILE A 92 -4.98 -15.36 -4.73
CA ILE A 92 -3.96 -14.75 -5.59
C ILE A 92 -4.58 -14.23 -6.89
N SER A 93 -5.45 -15.01 -7.52
CA SER A 93 -6.13 -14.60 -8.76
C SER A 93 -7.01 -13.38 -8.53
N SER A 94 -7.76 -13.35 -7.42
CA SER A 94 -8.56 -12.19 -7.01
C SER A 94 -7.70 -10.93 -6.80
N HIS A 95 -6.53 -11.08 -6.18
CA HIS A 95 -5.60 -9.97 -5.97
C HIS A 95 -5.01 -9.45 -7.29
N LEU A 96 -4.63 -10.34 -8.20
CA LEU A 96 -4.14 -9.97 -9.53
C LEU A 96 -5.17 -9.19 -10.33
N VAL A 97 -6.44 -9.61 -10.31
CA VAL A 97 -7.53 -8.89 -10.99
C VAL A 97 -7.66 -7.45 -10.46
N LYS A 98 -7.49 -7.24 -9.15
CA LYS A 98 -7.55 -5.91 -8.53
C LYS A 98 -6.35 -5.01 -8.87
N LEU A 99 -5.21 -5.57 -9.28
CA LEU A 99 -4.03 -4.80 -9.66
C LEU A 99 -4.12 -4.23 -11.09
N PHE A 100 -4.90 -4.83 -11.98
CA PHE A 100 -5.05 -4.32 -13.36
C PHE A 100 -5.65 -2.90 -13.43
N PRO A 101 -6.74 -2.58 -12.70
CA PRO A 101 -7.25 -1.21 -12.63
C PRO A 101 -6.22 -0.22 -12.09
N LEU A 102 -5.41 -0.62 -11.11
CA LEU A 102 -4.37 0.24 -10.53
C LEU A 102 -3.31 0.60 -11.57
N LYS A 103 -2.88 -0.38 -12.39
CA LYS A 103 -1.96 -0.13 -13.50
C LYS A 103 -2.54 0.87 -14.50
N ALA A 104 -3.78 0.65 -14.95
CA ALA A 104 -4.44 1.54 -15.90
C ALA A 104 -4.61 2.97 -15.33
N TYR A 105 -4.93 3.07 -14.04
CA TYR A 105 -5.00 4.35 -13.34
C TYR A 105 -3.64 5.06 -13.30
N LEU A 106 -2.56 4.36 -12.97
CA LEU A 106 -1.21 4.93 -12.97
C LEU A 106 -0.78 5.43 -14.35
N GLU A 107 -1.06 4.66 -15.41
CA GLU A 107 -0.77 5.07 -16.79
C GLU A 107 -1.55 6.33 -17.19
N GLU A 108 -2.82 6.45 -16.79
CA GLU A 108 -3.64 7.64 -17.01
C GLU A 108 -3.09 8.86 -16.26
N TRP A 109 -2.71 8.70 -15.00
CA TRP A 109 -2.14 9.78 -14.20
C TRP A 109 -0.82 10.29 -14.76
N ILE A 110 0.07 9.38 -15.15
CA ILE A 110 1.34 9.75 -15.77
C ILE A 110 1.08 10.58 -17.03
N ARG A 111 0.13 10.16 -17.88
CA ARG A 111 -0.21 10.91 -19.10
C ARG A 111 -0.75 12.30 -18.79
N ARG A 112 -1.69 12.43 -17.85
CA ARG A 112 -2.23 13.73 -17.43
C ARG A 112 -1.18 14.66 -16.87
N ILE A 113 -0.26 14.14 -16.07
CA ILE A 113 0.85 14.95 -15.52
C ILE A 113 1.71 15.48 -16.66
N VAL A 114 2.05 14.64 -17.65
CA VAL A 114 2.82 15.08 -18.83
C VAL A 114 2.06 16.17 -19.60
N ASP A 115 0.76 16.02 -19.80
CA ASP A 115 -0.07 17.01 -20.50
C ASP A 115 -0.07 18.36 -19.76
N TYR A 116 -0.24 18.34 -18.43
CA TYR A 116 -0.16 19.56 -17.61
C TYR A 116 1.22 20.22 -17.65
N CYS A 117 2.30 19.42 -17.61
CA CYS A 117 3.64 19.95 -17.72
C CYS A 117 3.85 20.67 -19.06
N ASN A 118 3.35 20.11 -20.16
CA ASN A 118 3.44 20.74 -21.48
C ASN A 118 2.64 22.04 -21.54
N GLU A 119 1.42 22.07 -20.99
CA GLU A 119 0.59 23.29 -20.96
C GLU A 119 1.27 24.42 -20.17
N ILE A 120 1.88 24.09 -19.03
CA ILE A 120 2.63 25.06 -18.21
C ILE A 120 3.84 25.59 -18.99
N ILE A 121 4.59 24.72 -19.67
CA ILE A 121 5.74 25.14 -20.50
C ILE A 121 5.28 26.10 -21.59
N ASP A 122 4.18 25.80 -22.29
CA ASP A 122 3.63 26.67 -23.34
C ASP A 122 3.17 28.03 -22.79
N MET A 123 2.58 28.05 -21.58
CA MET A 123 2.23 29.30 -20.91
C MET A 123 3.47 30.12 -20.53
N VAL A 124 4.49 29.49 -19.96
CA VAL A 124 5.73 30.16 -19.57
C VAL A 124 6.45 30.72 -20.79
N GLN A 125 6.49 29.98 -21.90
CA GLN A 125 7.08 30.45 -23.16
C GLN A 125 6.35 31.68 -23.71
N ARG A 126 5.01 31.66 -23.76
CA ARG A 126 4.21 32.82 -24.20
C ARG A 126 4.39 34.04 -23.32
N ASN A 127 4.42 33.85 -22.00
CA ASN A 127 4.66 34.93 -21.05
C ASN A 127 6.07 35.51 -21.22
N THR A 128 7.08 34.65 -21.38
CA THR A 128 8.47 35.06 -21.60
C THR A 128 8.60 35.89 -22.88
N HIS A 129 7.98 35.44 -23.97
CA HIS A 129 7.97 36.19 -25.23
C HIS A 129 7.31 37.57 -25.08
N THR A 130 6.16 37.63 -24.41
CA THR A 130 5.46 38.90 -24.14
C THR A 130 6.33 39.84 -23.31
N LEU A 131 6.96 39.34 -22.25
CA LEU A 131 7.86 40.13 -21.40
C LEU A 131 9.08 40.65 -22.16
N LEU A 132 9.70 39.84 -23.01
CA LEU A 132 10.82 40.27 -23.85
C LEU A 132 10.39 41.34 -24.86
N SER A 133 9.20 41.20 -25.46
CA SER A 133 8.64 42.20 -26.36
C SER A 133 8.36 43.53 -25.63
N LEU A 134 7.75 43.46 -24.45
CA LEU A 134 7.53 44.63 -23.59
C LEU A 134 8.85 45.32 -23.23
N HIS A 135 9.87 44.53 -22.85
CA HIS A 135 11.19 45.06 -22.54
C HIS A 135 11.82 45.78 -23.75
N GLN A 136 11.75 45.19 -24.94
CA GLN A 136 12.23 45.84 -26.17
C GLN A 136 11.48 47.14 -26.49
N MET A 137 10.16 47.17 -26.28
CA MET A 137 9.37 48.38 -26.45
C MET A 137 9.77 49.46 -25.42
N MET A 138 9.99 49.08 -24.16
CA MET A 138 10.47 49.99 -23.12
C MET A 138 11.82 50.60 -23.48
N VAL A 139 12.79 49.79 -23.94
CA VAL A 139 14.12 50.28 -24.36
C VAL A 139 14.00 51.28 -25.51
N LYS A 140 13.14 51.00 -26.50
CA LYS A 140 12.89 51.93 -27.62
C LYS A 140 12.23 53.22 -27.17
N LEU A 141 11.27 53.12 -26.24
CA LEU A 141 10.57 54.27 -25.67
C LEU A 141 11.55 55.15 -24.87
N GLU A 142 12.37 54.55 -24.03
CA GLU A 142 13.41 55.23 -23.27
C GLU A 142 14.38 55.97 -24.20
N ALA A 143 14.88 55.30 -25.24
CA ALA A 143 15.74 55.94 -26.24
C ALA A 143 15.04 57.05 -27.03
N ALA A 144 13.72 56.98 -27.22
CA ALA A 144 12.96 58.05 -27.86
C ALA A 144 12.77 59.25 -26.93
N VAL A 145 12.47 59.02 -25.65
CA VAL A 145 12.36 60.05 -24.61
C VAL A 145 13.68 60.80 -24.46
N GLN A 146 14.80 60.07 -24.37
CA GLN A 146 16.13 60.66 -24.27
C GLN A 146 16.49 61.51 -25.50
N ARG A 147 16.23 61.01 -26.72
CA ARG A 147 16.47 61.77 -27.96
C ARG A 147 15.60 63.01 -28.08
N ALA A 148 14.38 62.97 -27.57
CA ALA A 148 13.47 64.12 -27.57
C ALA A 148 13.84 65.16 -26.51
N GLY A 149 14.84 64.90 -25.65
CA GLY A 149 15.24 65.80 -24.57
C GLY A 149 14.12 66.04 -23.55
N ILE A 150 13.19 65.10 -23.42
CA ILE A 150 12.08 65.21 -22.49
C ILE A 150 12.60 64.83 -21.11
N ASP A 151 12.82 65.84 -20.26
CA ASP A 151 13.07 65.61 -18.85
C ASP A 151 11.74 65.27 -18.15
N LEU A 152 11.62 64.03 -17.66
CA LEU A 152 10.49 63.59 -16.86
C LEU A 152 10.90 63.58 -15.39
N PRO A 153 10.71 64.68 -14.65
CA PRO A 153 10.98 64.70 -13.23
C PRO A 153 10.22 63.57 -12.52
N ILE A 154 10.91 62.85 -11.64
CA ILE A 154 10.37 61.69 -10.93
C ILE A 154 10.03 62.09 -9.49
N LEU A 155 8.94 61.53 -8.99
CA LEU A 155 8.55 61.48 -7.59
C LEU A 155 8.72 60.04 -7.11
N GLU A 156 9.52 59.79 -6.07
CA GLU A 156 9.68 58.46 -5.51
C GLU A 156 8.58 58.20 -4.48
N LEU A 157 7.67 57.26 -4.77
CA LEU A 157 6.64 56.83 -3.82
C LEU A 157 6.97 55.45 -3.27
N GLU A 158 7.17 55.34 -1.97
CA GLU A 158 7.21 54.06 -1.27
C GLU A 158 5.78 53.61 -0.92
N ASP A 159 5.38 52.45 -1.41
CA ASP A 159 4.06 51.88 -1.16
C ASP A 159 3.95 51.31 0.28
N PRO A 160 2.74 50.95 0.74
CA PRO A 160 2.53 50.37 2.08
C PRO A 160 3.27 49.06 2.35
N PHE A 161 3.82 48.41 1.31
CA PHE A 161 4.61 47.19 1.41
C PHE A 161 6.13 47.48 1.36
N GLY A 162 6.54 48.75 1.35
CA GLY A 162 7.94 49.18 1.28
C GLY A 162 8.53 49.16 -0.13
N ILE A 163 7.71 48.99 -1.17
CA ILE A 163 8.16 48.96 -2.56
C ILE A 163 8.24 50.40 -3.08
N ARG A 164 9.42 50.79 -3.58
CA ARG A 164 9.63 52.11 -4.17
C ARG A 164 9.23 52.13 -5.64
N VAL A 165 8.33 53.04 -5.97
CA VAL A 165 7.79 53.22 -7.31
C VAL A 165 8.11 54.64 -7.80
N PRO A 166 8.87 54.79 -8.90
CA PRO A 166 9.07 56.08 -9.53
C PRO A 166 7.80 56.50 -10.27
N LEU A 167 7.26 57.67 -9.93
CA LEU A 167 6.10 58.26 -10.58
C LEU A 167 6.53 59.50 -11.35
N ALA A 168 6.08 59.66 -12.60
CA ALA A 168 6.33 60.89 -13.33
C ALA A 168 5.55 62.05 -12.68
N PHE A 169 6.28 63.06 -12.19
CA PHE A 169 5.76 64.18 -11.40
C PHE A 169 4.65 64.94 -12.13
N GLN A 170 4.74 65.06 -13.46
CA GLN A 170 3.72 65.70 -14.29
C GLN A 170 2.30 65.13 -14.13
N PHE A 171 2.19 63.84 -13.79
CA PHE A 171 0.89 63.20 -13.51
C PHE A 171 0.50 63.27 -12.03
N CYS A 172 1.44 63.63 -11.16
CA CYS A 172 1.28 63.68 -9.71
C CYS A 172 1.39 65.10 -9.15
N ASN A 173 1.41 66.15 -9.98
CA ASN A 173 1.53 67.55 -9.54
C ASN A 173 0.29 68.08 -8.81
N THR A 174 -0.80 67.33 -8.82
CA THR A 174 -2.04 67.60 -8.09
C THR A 174 -2.45 66.36 -7.32
N TRP A 175 -3.13 66.54 -6.18
CA TRP A 175 -3.65 65.43 -5.38
C TRP A 175 -4.55 64.50 -6.20
N LYS A 176 -5.39 65.07 -7.06
CA LYS A 176 -6.26 64.32 -7.97
C LYS A 176 -5.47 63.50 -8.99
N GLY A 177 -4.37 64.04 -9.49
CA GLY A 177 -3.44 63.35 -10.39
C GLY A 177 -2.80 62.14 -9.71
N LEU A 178 -2.26 62.33 -8.51
CA LEU A 178 -1.75 61.23 -7.69
C LEU A 178 -2.82 60.15 -7.47
N CYS A 179 -4.03 60.53 -7.03
CA CYS A 179 -5.11 59.57 -6.78
C CYS A 179 -5.44 58.73 -8.02
N ARG A 180 -5.45 59.33 -9.22
CA ARG A 180 -5.66 58.59 -10.47
C ARG A 180 -4.53 57.59 -10.76
N MET A 181 -3.29 57.97 -10.45
CA MET A 181 -2.14 57.08 -10.60
C MET A 181 -2.24 55.91 -9.63
N LEU A 182 -2.57 56.18 -8.37
CA LEU A 182 -2.79 55.17 -7.35
C LEU A 182 -3.94 54.23 -7.70
N ASP A 183 -5.07 54.76 -8.20
CA ASP A 183 -6.19 53.95 -8.69
C ASP A 183 -5.68 52.96 -9.74
N ALA A 184 -4.96 53.43 -10.76
CA ALA A 184 -4.42 52.58 -11.82
C ALA A 184 -3.39 51.55 -11.29
N MET A 185 -2.54 51.93 -10.35
CA MET A 185 -1.52 51.06 -9.76
C MET A 185 -2.09 49.91 -8.94
N TYR A 186 -3.26 50.12 -8.33
CA TYR A 186 -3.90 49.15 -7.44
C TYR A 186 -5.03 48.34 -8.10
N ILE A 187 -5.38 48.57 -9.37
CA ILE A 187 -6.38 47.75 -10.07
C ILE A 187 -6.01 46.26 -9.95
N GLY A 188 -6.95 45.46 -9.42
CA GLY A 188 -6.78 44.02 -9.25
C GLY A 188 -5.81 43.60 -8.14
N LYS A 189 -5.32 44.54 -7.31
CA LYS A 189 -4.43 44.25 -6.17
C LYS A 189 -5.17 44.35 -4.82
N PRO A 190 -4.68 43.64 -3.78
CA PRO A 190 -5.17 43.82 -2.41
C PRO A 190 -5.08 45.28 -1.97
N GLY A 191 -6.13 45.78 -1.30
CA GLY A 191 -6.21 47.18 -0.86
C GLY A 191 -6.77 48.15 -1.90
N PHE A 192 -7.15 47.69 -3.10
CA PHE A 192 -7.75 48.53 -4.14
C PHE A 192 -8.94 49.36 -3.63
N ASP A 193 -9.90 48.74 -2.94
CA ASP A 193 -11.10 49.42 -2.45
C ASP A 193 -10.74 50.53 -1.44
N LEU A 194 -9.76 50.27 -0.56
CA LEU A 194 -9.27 51.26 0.42
C LEU A 194 -8.60 52.45 -0.28
N VAL A 195 -7.79 52.19 -1.32
CA VAL A 195 -7.15 53.26 -2.11
C VAL A 195 -8.19 54.06 -2.90
N LYS A 196 -9.15 53.37 -3.50
CA LYS A 196 -10.27 53.98 -4.23
C LYS A 196 -11.13 54.88 -3.34
N ASP A 197 -11.39 54.43 -2.11
CA ASP A 197 -12.14 55.16 -1.08
C ASP A 197 -11.30 56.22 -0.36
N ARG A 198 -10.05 56.45 -0.81
CA ARG A 198 -9.11 57.44 -0.26
C ARG A 198 -8.75 57.21 1.21
N GLN A 199 -8.78 55.95 1.65
CA GLN A 199 -8.38 55.52 2.99
C GLN A 199 -6.87 55.29 3.04
N PHE A 200 -6.11 56.34 2.73
CA PHE A 200 -4.65 56.32 2.80
C PHE A 200 -4.12 57.70 3.14
N PHE A 201 -2.91 57.73 3.67
CA PHE A 201 -2.17 58.97 3.94
C PHE A 201 -0.84 58.92 3.20
N ILE A 202 -0.40 60.09 2.74
CA ILE A 202 0.92 60.28 2.14
C ILE A 202 1.77 61.09 3.11
N LEU A 203 2.99 60.63 3.32
CA LEU A 203 3.96 61.26 4.21
C LEU A 203 5.20 61.61 3.42
N HIS A 204 5.88 62.67 3.83
CA HIS A 204 7.26 62.90 3.43
C HIS A 204 8.16 61.83 4.05
N ALA A 205 8.93 61.08 3.26
CA ALA A 205 9.72 59.96 3.75
C ALA A 205 10.84 60.41 4.71
N GLN A 206 11.34 61.64 4.57
CA GLN A 206 12.42 62.19 5.39
C GLN A 206 11.91 62.83 6.70
N THR A 207 10.81 63.59 6.61
CA THR A 207 10.28 64.35 7.76
C THR A 207 9.17 63.62 8.50
N HIS A 208 8.66 62.53 7.92
CA HIS A 208 7.51 61.76 8.39
C HIS A 208 6.25 62.60 8.62
N LYS A 209 6.17 63.79 7.99
CA LYS A 209 4.99 64.66 8.07
C LYS A 209 3.94 64.22 7.06
N ILE A 210 2.70 64.13 7.52
CA ILE A 210 1.54 63.85 6.66
C ILE A 210 1.28 65.07 5.77
N ILE A 211 1.11 64.82 4.48
CA ILE A 211 0.76 65.82 3.49
C ILE A 211 -0.75 65.84 3.33
N ALA A 212 -1.36 66.97 3.68
CA ALA A 212 -2.80 67.15 3.49
C ALA A 212 -3.13 67.27 1.99
N PRO A 213 -4.26 66.71 1.51
CA PRO A 213 -4.67 66.82 0.11
C PRO A 213 -4.70 68.25 -0.45
N GLY A 214 -5.13 69.22 0.37
CA GLY A 214 -5.21 70.63 -0.02
C GLY A 214 -3.86 71.34 -0.10
N ALA A 215 -2.82 70.82 0.54
CA ALA A 215 -1.46 71.37 0.53
C ALA A 215 -0.54 70.66 -0.48
N TRP A 216 -1.07 69.68 -1.22
CA TRP A 216 -0.27 68.77 -2.05
C TRP A 216 0.64 69.49 -3.04
N SER A 217 0.09 70.42 -3.83
CA SER A 217 0.82 71.11 -4.89
C SER A 217 1.93 72.03 -4.38
N ASP A 218 1.83 72.48 -3.14
CA ASP A 218 2.83 73.34 -2.49
C ASP A 218 3.85 72.53 -1.67
N ALA A 219 3.46 71.33 -1.24
CA ALA A 219 4.24 70.48 -0.34
C ALA A 219 5.10 69.44 -1.05
N VAL A 220 4.89 69.19 -2.35
CA VAL A 220 5.57 68.14 -3.12
C VAL A 220 6.27 68.74 -4.33
N VAL A 221 7.57 68.47 -4.46
CA VAL A 221 8.41 68.91 -5.57
C VAL A 221 9.03 67.73 -6.33
N PRO A 222 9.49 67.92 -7.58
CA PRO A 222 10.31 66.95 -8.29
C PRO A 222 11.47 66.41 -7.45
N GLY A 223 11.65 65.09 -7.46
CA GLY A 223 12.71 64.40 -6.71
C GLY A 223 12.36 64.07 -5.26
N ASP A 224 11.19 64.50 -4.77
CA ASP A 224 10.76 64.16 -3.42
C ASP A 224 10.57 62.66 -3.22
N ARG A 225 10.80 62.26 -1.97
CA ARG A 225 10.56 60.90 -1.49
C ARG A 225 9.36 60.90 -0.58
N LEU A 226 8.32 60.19 -0.99
CA LEU A 226 7.06 60.08 -0.26
C LEU A 226 6.85 58.63 0.17
N ALA A 227 6.16 58.45 1.30
CA ALA A 227 5.72 57.15 1.79
C ALA A 227 4.20 57.13 1.85
N MET A 228 3.60 56.02 1.45
CA MET A 228 2.16 55.79 1.52
C MET A 228 1.83 54.81 2.64
N SER A 229 0.73 55.06 3.33
CA SER A 229 0.18 54.11 4.31
C SER A 229 -1.32 54.01 4.14
N ILE A 230 -1.86 52.79 4.15
CA ILE A 230 -3.30 52.53 4.06
C ILE A 230 -3.90 52.49 5.46
N ALA A 231 -5.03 53.18 5.64
CA ALA A 231 -5.78 53.16 6.88
C ALA A 231 -6.75 51.97 6.86
N LEU A 232 -6.54 50.98 7.73
CA LEU A 232 -7.42 49.81 7.85
C LEU A 232 -8.70 50.09 8.66
N SER A 233 -8.69 51.18 9.42
CA SER A 233 -9.86 51.76 10.08
C SER A 233 -9.62 53.26 10.22
N LEU A 234 -10.54 54.08 9.71
CA LEU A 234 -10.65 55.45 10.24
C LEU A 234 -11.25 55.32 11.64
N PRO A 235 -10.53 55.68 12.69
CA PRO A 235 -11.14 55.79 14.00
C PRO A 235 -12.13 56.94 13.93
N ARG A 236 -13.40 56.64 14.22
CA ARG A 236 -14.49 57.63 14.23
C ARG A 236 -14.35 58.67 15.35
N THR A 237 -13.26 58.64 16.12
CA THR A 237 -12.94 59.55 17.22
C THR A 237 -11.43 59.63 17.40
N GLU A 238 -10.94 60.85 17.67
CA GLU A 238 -9.57 61.23 18.03
C GLU A 238 -8.66 60.03 18.37
N THR A 239 -7.73 59.71 17.47
CA THR A 239 -6.69 58.72 17.77
C THR A 239 -5.36 59.40 17.90
N ARG A 240 -4.59 58.90 18.87
CA ARG A 240 -3.20 59.26 19.03
C ARG A 240 -2.33 58.38 18.14
N CYS A 241 -1.39 59.00 17.44
CA CYS A 241 -0.30 58.31 16.78
C CYS A 241 0.40 57.37 17.78
N PRO A 242 0.49 56.04 17.52
CA PRO A 242 1.11 55.09 18.44
C PRO A 242 2.60 55.34 18.68
N TRP A 243 3.26 56.10 17.79
CA TRP A 243 4.70 56.33 17.83
C TRP A 243 5.09 57.60 18.59
N CYS A 244 4.25 58.65 18.56
CA CYS A 244 4.57 59.95 19.17
C CYS A 244 3.46 60.55 20.03
N GLY A 245 2.27 59.92 20.07
CA GLY A 245 1.16 60.37 20.91
C GLY A 245 0.40 61.60 20.41
N ALA A 246 0.69 62.11 19.21
CA ALA A 246 -0.02 63.27 18.63
C ALA A 246 -1.46 62.89 18.24
N LEU A 247 -2.42 63.76 18.54
CA LEU A 247 -3.85 63.60 18.21
C LEU A 247 -4.12 64.01 16.75
N PHE A 248 -4.93 63.21 16.05
CA PHE A 248 -5.46 63.47 14.70
C PHE A 248 -6.88 64.02 14.74
#